data_AF-A0A0D8XV63-F1
#
_entry.id   AF-A0A0D8XV63-F1
#
_cell.length_a   1.000
_cell.length_b   1.000
_cell.length_c   1.000
_cell.angle_alpha   90.00
_cell.angle_beta   90.00
_cell.angle_gamma   90.00
#
_symmetry.space_group_name_H-M   'P 1'
#
loop_
_entity.id
_entity.type
_entity.pdbx_description
1 polymer ?
#
loop_
_entity_poly.entity_id
_entity_poly.type
_entity_poly.pdbx_seq_one_letter_code
_entity_poly.pdbx_strand_id
1 'polypeptide(L)'
;MHMLLINSLLLAFTIEAIGATTTTASMTTVTVNSTTSNSTTSPTTAIDKKCEDVLKNCSKYLSTICGNLAYRSLMKTKCAKTCKLCNVTCFDKAKKCSEWNSSGFCASNFYSNEVKMKYCAATCNLCEGDSKNTQKP
;
A
#
# COMPACT_ATOMS: atom_id res chain seq x y z
N MET A 1 35.14 27.56 -34.85
CA MET A 1 35.00 27.40 -36.31
C MET A 1 35.34 25.97 -36.66
N HIS A 2 34.59 25.35 -37.57
CA HIS A 2 34.48 23.90 -37.90
C HIS A 2 33.50 23.12 -36.99
N MET A 3 32.23 23.05 -37.36
CA MET A 3 31.62 22.13 -38.36
C MET A 3 31.76 20.67 -37.95
N LEU A 4 30.63 20.02 -37.64
CA LEU A 4 30.10 18.89 -38.41
C LEU A 4 28.58 18.86 -38.26
N LEU A 5 27.89 19.27 -39.32
CA LEU A 5 26.49 18.97 -39.62
C LEU A 5 26.48 17.67 -40.44
N ILE A 6 25.78 16.64 -39.97
CA ILE A 6 25.12 15.60 -40.78
C ILE A 6 24.06 14.95 -39.88
N ASN A 7 22.76 15.25 -40.03
CA ASN A 7 21.87 14.67 -41.03
C ASN A 7 21.56 13.18 -40.74
N SER A 8 20.43 12.90 -40.10
CA SER A 8 19.64 11.68 -40.35
C SER A 8 18.25 11.80 -39.72
N LEU A 9 17.36 12.28 -40.57
CA LEU A 9 15.94 11.98 -40.62
C LEU A 9 15.67 10.50 -40.31
N LEU A 10 14.88 10.21 -39.27
CA LEU A 10 14.03 9.02 -39.21
C LEU A 10 12.86 9.26 -38.23
N LEU A 11 11.90 10.08 -38.67
CA LEU A 11 10.55 10.12 -38.11
C LEU A 11 9.69 9.16 -38.93
N ALA A 12 9.46 7.94 -38.41
CA ALA A 12 8.29 7.12 -38.72
C ALA A 12 8.35 5.81 -37.94
N PHE A 13 7.61 5.73 -36.84
CA PHE A 13 7.03 4.46 -36.40
C PHE A 13 5.57 4.70 -36.07
N THR A 14 4.74 4.65 -37.11
CA THR A 14 3.31 4.40 -37.01
C THR A 14 3.10 2.91 -36.75
N ILE A 15 2.59 2.55 -35.58
CA ILE A 15 1.85 1.30 -35.41
C ILE A 15 0.63 1.62 -34.53
N GLU A 16 -0.50 1.88 -35.19
CA GLU A 16 -1.82 1.61 -34.61
C GLU A 16 -2.07 0.11 -34.75
N ALA A 17 -2.45 -0.55 -33.65
CA ALA A 17 -3.16 -1.82 -33.77
C ALA A 17 -3.88 -2.21 -32.47
N ILE A 18 -5.20 -2.35 -32.62
CA ILE A 18 -6.12 -3.35 -32.06
C ILE A 18 -6.29 -3.48 -30.53
N GLY A 19 -7.50 -3.10 -30.11
CA GLY A 19 -8.13 -3.62 -28.90
C GLY A 19 -8.39 -5.12 -28.99
N ALA A 20 -8.39 -5.77 -27.83
CA ALA A 20 -8.94 -7.10 -27.65
C ALA A 20 -9.65 -7.19 -26.29
N THR A 21 -10.88 -7.64 -26.41
CA THR A 21 -11.96 -7.87 -25.45
C THR A 21 -11.66 -9.03 -24.49
N THR A 22 -12.24 -8.94 -23.28
CA THR A 22 -12.80 -10.02 -22.42
C THR A 22 -11.98 -11.29 -22.14
N THR A 23 -11.91 -11.70 -20.87
CA THR A 23 -12.53 -12.96 -20.39
C THR A 23 -12.41 -13.08 -18.88
N THR A 24 -13.56 -13.21 -18.23
CA THR A 24 -13.78 -13.67 -16.87
C THR A 24 -13.44 -15.15 -16.74
N ALA A 25 -12.66 -15.54 -15.73
CA ALA A 25 -12.54 -16.93 -15.32
C ALA A 25 -12.83 -17.07 -13.81
N SER A 26 -13.95 -17.71 -13.55
CA SER A 26 -14.43 -18.22 -12.26
C SER A 26 -13.52 -19.37 -11.78
N MET A 27 -13.28 -19.48 -10.48
CA MET A 27 -12.60 -20.65 -9.90
C MET A 27 -13.46 -21.28 -8.80
N THR A 28 -13.73 -22.55 -9.05
CA THR A 28 -14.60 -23.49 -8.35
C THR A 28 -14.10 -23.84 -6.95
N THR A 29 -15.07 -24.02 -6.06
CA THR A 29 -14.98 -24.49 -4.68
C THR A 29 -14.35 -25.88 -4.56
N VAL A 30 -13.36 -26.02 -3.66
CA VAL A 30 -12.79 -27.31 -3.26
C VAL A 30 -13.37 -27.70 -1.89
N THR A 31 -14.09 -28.82 -1.87
CA THR A 31 -14.56 -29.51 -0.66
C THR A 31 -13.44 -30.37 -0.11
N VAL A 32 -13.05 -30.17 1.15
CA VAL A 32 -12.22 -31.12 1.91
C VAL A 32 -12.95 -31.47 3.19
N ASN A 33 -13.42 -32.70 3.26
CA ASN A 33 -14.00 -33.34 4.42
C ASN A 33 -12.92 -34.29 4.96
N SER A 34 -12.52 -34.19 6.23
CA SER A 34 -12.18 -35.31 7.14
C SER A 34 -11.36 -34.88 8.37
N THR A 35 -12.02 -35.01 9.53
CA THR A 35 -11.59 -35.76 10.72
C THR A 35 -10.40 -35.29 11.59
N THR A 36 -10.78 -34.74 12.75
CA THR A 36 -10.25 -34.91 14.12
C THR A 36 -8.83 -35.48 14.33
N SER A 37 -7.97 -34.68 14.98
CA SER A 37 -7.13 -35.12 16.12
C SER A 37 -6.49 -33.92 16.85
N ASN A 38 -6.18 -34.18 18.12
CA ASN A 38 -6.08 -33.28 19.26
C ASN A 38 -4.79 -32.41 19.32
N SER A 39 -4.94 -31.22 19.92
CA SER A 39 -3.98 -30.51 20.79
C SER A 39 -2.71 -29.82 20.25
N THR A 40 -2.73 -28.49 20.42
CA THR A 40 -1.64 -27.59 20.83
C THR A 40 -0.51 -27.36 19.84
N THR A 41 -0.58 -26.28 19.06
CA THR A 41 0.19 -25.02 19.21
C THR A 41 -0.08 -24.15 17.97
N SER A 42 -0.48 -22.89 18.19
CA SER A 42 -0.53 -21.78 17.22
C SER A 42 -1.49 -21.92 16.02
N PRO A 43 -2.62 -21.19 15.99
CA PRO A 43 -3.45 -21.11 14.81
C PRO A 43 -2.77 -20.23 13.76
N THR A 44 -2.14 -20.87 12.78
CA THR A 44 -2.08 -20.35 11.40
C THR A 44 -3.53 -20.39 10.89
N THR A 45 -4.25 -19.29 11.05
CA THR A 45 -5.60 -19.13 10.52
C THR A 45 -5.66 -17.83 9.75
N ALA A 46 -6.29 -17.92 8.57
CA ALA A 46 -6.41 -16.87 7.58
C ALA A 46 -6.71 -15.50 8.21
N ILE A 47 -6.00 -14.51 7.67
CA ILE A 47 -5.91 -13.12 8.06
C ILE A 47 -7.26 -12.42 7.83
N ASP A 48 -8.27 -12.76 8.62
CA ASP A 48 -9.29 -11.79 8.99
C ASP A 48 -8.65 -10.95 10.09
N LYS A 49 -7.98 -9.84 9.70
CA LYS A 49 -7.22 -8.99 10.63
C LYS A 49 -8.19 -8.40 11.65
N LYS A 50 -8.38 -9.11 12.75
CA LYS A 50 -8.96 -8.50 13.94
C LYS A 50 -8.05 -7.32 14.30
N CYS A 51 -8.64 -6.13 14.25
CA CYS A 51 -8.00 -4.87 14.64
C CYS A 51 -7.76 -4.89 16.14
N GLU A 52 -6.62 -5.42 16.56
CA GLU A 52 -6.29 -5.53 17.98
C GLU A 52 -4.80 -5.30 18.25
N ASP A 53 -4.52 -5.01 19.51
CA ASP A 53 -3.17 -4.87 20.00
C ASP A 53 -2.71 -6.24 20.51
N VAL A 54 -1.69 -6.79 19.85
CA VAL A 54 -1.07 -8.06 20.22
C VAL A 54 -0.11 -7.87 21.40
N LEU A 55 0.55 -6.70 21.46
CA LEU A 55 1.44 -6.36 22.58
C LEU A 55 0.67 -5.68 23.71
N LYS A 56 0.91 -6.11 24.95
CA LYS A 56 0.33 -5.48 26.15
C LYS A 56 0.83 -4.04 26.39
N ASN A 57 2.00 -3.70 25.85
CA ASN A 57 2.66 -2.41 26.08
C ASN A 57 2.42 -1.38 24.96
N CYS A 58 1.47 -1.59 24.06
CA CYS A 58 1.21 -0.66 22.95
C CYS A 58 0.99 0.78 23.39
N SER A 59 0.34 1.01 24.53
CA SER A 59 0.12 2.35 25.09
C SER A 59 1.40 3.16 25.31
N LYS A 60 2.55 2.49 25.57
CA LYS A 60 3.85 3.16 25.73
C LYS A 60 4.41 3.68 24.40
N TYR A 61 3.98 3.10 23.28
CA TYR A 61 4.47 3.40 21.94
C TYR A 61 3.61 4.41 21.19
N LEU A 62 2.48 4.81 21.77
CA LEU A 62 1.48 5.70 21.17
C LEU A 62 2.10 6.99 20.64
N SER A 63 2.91 7.67 21.45
CA SER A 63 3.49 8.97 21.08
C SER A 63 4.86 8.87 20.40
N THR A 64 5.62 7.81 20.67
CA THR A 64 7.04 7.74 20.28
C THR A 64 7.27 6.94 19.01
N ILE A 65 6.45 5.91 18.74
CA ILE A 65 6.72 4.94 17.66
C ILE A 65 5.58 4.86 16.63
N CYS A 66 4.31 5.06 17.01
CA CYS A 66 3.20 4.95 16.06
C CYS A 66 3.29 5.90 14.85
N GLY A 67 3.88 7.10 15.04
CA GLY A 67 4.09 8.07 13.96
C GLY A 67 5.34 7.82 13.11
N ASN A 68 6.20 6.87 13.50
CA ASN A 68 7.45 6.57 12.83
C ASN A 68 7.23 5.56 11.70
N LEU A 69 7.60 5.94 10.48
CA LEU A 69 7.41 5.12 9.28
C LEU A 69 8.21 3.81 9.32
N ALA A 70 9.42 3.83 9.88
CA ALA A 70 10.27 2.64 9.97
C ALA A 70 9.64 1.53 10.82
N TYR A 71 8.91 1.89 11.87
CA TYR A 71 8.24 0.93 12.76
C TYR A 71 6.80 0.67 12.40
N ARG A 72 6.28 1.29 11.34
CA ARG A 72 4.86 1.25 11.02
C ARG A 72 4.36 -0.16 10.72
N SER A 73 5.10 -0.95 9.93
CA SER A 73 4.72 -2.34 9.62
C SER A 73 4.61 -3.20 10.89
N LEU A 74 5.58 -3.03 11.80
CA LEU A 74 5.59 -3.66 13.11
C LEU A 74 4.38 -3.21 13.93
N MET A 75 4.12 -1.91 14.02
CA MET A 75 2.99 -1.35 14.76
C MET A 75 1.64 -1.76 14.16
N LYS A 76 1.53 -1.87 12.84
CA LYS A 76 0.32 -2.35 12.15
C LYS A 76 0.02 -3.82 12.49
N THR A 77 1.05 -4.60 12.81
CA THR A 77 0.91 -6.03 13.14
C THR A 77 0.76 -6.25 14.64
N LYS A 78 1.38 -5.40 15.47
CA LYS A 78 1.51 -5.64 16.91
C LYS A 78 0.69 -4.69 17.78
N CYS A 79 0.39 -3.50 17.27
CA CYS A 79 -0.28 -2.40 17.98
C CYS A 79 -1.28 -1.68 17.08
N ALA A 80 -2.02 -2.42 16.25
CA ALA A 80 -2.84 -1.85 15.19
C ALA A 80 -3.92 -0.91 15.74
N LYS A 81 -4.52 -1.27 16.88
CA LYS A 81 -5.62 -0.51 17.49
C LYS A 81 -5.07 0.73 18.19
N THR A 82 -4.03 0.58 19.01
CA THR A 82 -3.38 1.71 19.70
C THR A 82 -2.83 2.73 18.71
N CYS A 83 -2.12 2.28 17.67
CA CYS A 83 -1.59 3.18 16.64
C CYS A 83 -2.63 3.61 15.58
N LYS A 84 -3.91 3.21 15.73
CA LYS A 84 -5.01 3.52 14.80
C LYS A 84 -4.73 3.08 13.35
N LEU A 85 -3.97 2.00 13.17
CA LEU A 85 -3.54 1.48 11.87
C LEU A 85 -4.48 0.41 11.27
N CYS A 86 -5.65 0.19 11.86
CA CYS A 86 -6.54 -0.89 11.42
C CYS A 86 -7.19 -0.70 10.06
N ASN A 87 -7.44 0.55 9.65
CA ASN A 87 -8.16 0.88 8.42
C ASN A 87 -7.29 1.64 7.41
N VAL A 88 -5.97 1.60 7.58
CA VAL A 88 -5.03 2.20 6.63
C VAL A 88 -4.70 1.21 5.53
N THR A 89 -5.29 1.52 4.39
CA THR A 89 -5.07 0.90 3.09
C THR A 89 -4.01 1.71 2.35
N CYS A 90 -3.12 1.03 1.63
CA CYS A 90 -2.11 1.67 0.79
C CYS A 90 -2.73 2.03 -0.57
N PHE A 91 -3.51 3.10 -0.61
CA PHE A 91 -3.93 3.75 -1.84
C PHE A 91 -4.37 5.18 -1.53
N ASP A 92 -4.47 6.01 -2.57
CA ASP A 92 -4.95 7.38 -2.43
C ASP A 92 -6.48 7.40 -2.36
N LYS A 93 -7.02 7.81 -1.21
CA LYS A 93 -8.47 7.98 -1.03
C LYS A 93 -8.95 9.28 -1.66
N ALA A 94 -8.11 10.32 -1.66
CA ALA A 94 -8.44 11.60 -2.25
C ALA A 94 -8.03 11.66 -3.72
N LYS A 95 -8.90 12.24 -4.56
CA LYS A 95 -8.60 12.42 -6.00
C LYS A 95 -7.54 13.50 -6.27
N LYS A 96 -7.33 14.42 -5.32
CA LYS A 96 -6.45 15.59 -5.44
C LYS A 96 -5.04 15.36 -4.89
N CYS A 97 -4.63 14.12 -4.64
CA CYS A 97 -3.35 13.84 -4.00
C CYS A 97 -2.15 14.40 -4.78
N SER A 98 -2.16 14.34 -6.11
CA SER A 98 -1.11 14.96 -6.93
C SER A 98 -1.02 16.48 -6.69
N GLU A 99 -2.14 17.19 -6.74
CA GLU A 99 -2.22 18.65 -6.55
C GLU A 99 -1.81 19.05 -5.13
N TRP A 100 -2.28 18.32 -4.12
CA TRP A 100 -1.91 18.54 -2.73
C TRP A 100 -0.42 18.25 -2.49
N ASN A 101 0.13 17.19 -3.08
CA ASN A 101 1.56 16.90 -3.00
C ASN A 101 2.40 18.02 -3.63
N SER A 102 2.03 18.52 -4.81
CA SER A 102 2.66 19.69 -5.43
C SER A 102 2.57 20.95 -4.56
N SER A 103 1.50 21.08 -3.78
CA SER A 103 1.30 22.15 -2.79
C SER A 103 2.04 21.90 -1.46
N GLY A 104 2.82 20.82 -1.36
CA GLY A 104 3.63 20.50 -0.19
C GLY A 104 2.94 19.63 0.88
N PHE A 105 1.76 19.06 0.61
CA PHE A 105 1.01 18.25 1.59
C PHE A 105 1.85 17.11 2.19
N CYS A 106 2.58 16.35 1.38
CA CYS A 106 3.36 15.21 1.86
C CYS A 106 4.63 15.64 2.63
N ALA A 107 5.24 16.77 2.28
CA ALA A 107 6.42 17.33 2.93
C ALA A 107 6.09 18.17 4.18
N SER A 108 4.87 18.66 4.28
CA SER A 108 4.43 19.57 5.34
C SER A 108 4.43 18.91 6.72
N ASN A 109 4.97 19.61 7.73
CA ASN A 109 4.91 19.17 9.12
C ASN A 109 3.57 19.50 9.81
N PHE A 110 2.70 20.26 9.13
CA PHE A 110 1.36 20.59 9.64
C PHE A 110 0.42 19.38 9.60
N TYR A 111 0.61 18.47 8.65
CA TYR A 111 -0.17 17.25 8.53
C TYR A 111 0.59 16.08 9.17
N SER A 112 -0.04 15.38 10.10
CA SER A 112 0.53 14.15 10.64
C SER A 112 0.64 13.08 9.55
N ASN A 113 1.57 12.15 9.72
CA ASN A 113 1.69 11.00 8.81
C ASN A 113 0.37 10.20 8.74
N GLU A 114 -0.42 10.19 9.82
CA GLU A 114 -1.76 9.60 9.85
C GLU A 114 -2.71 10.27 8.86
N VAL A 115 -2.73 11.61 8.81
CA VAL A 115 -3.56 12.39 7.87
C VAL A 115 -3.06 12.22 6.44
N LYS A 116 -1.75 12.33 6.22
CA LYS A 116 -1.13 12.14 4.90
C LYS A 116 -1.50 10.78 4.31
N MET A 117 -1.45 9.76 5.14
CA MET A 117 -1.77 8.39 4.76
C MET A 117 -3.27 8.11 4.65
N LYS A 118 -4.09 8.74 5.49
CA LYS A 118 -5.55 8.61 5.38
C LYS A 118 -6.05 9.04 4.00
N TYR A 119 -5.44 10.07 3.43
CA TYR A 119 -5.90 10.65 2.16
C TYR A 119 -5.05 10.25 0.96
N CYS A 120 -3.72 10.24 1.10
CA CYS A 120 -2.77 10.15 -0.01
C CYS A 120 -1.60 9.21 0.30
N ALA A 121 -1.87 8.03 0.86
CA ALA A 121 -0.83 7.08 1.27
C ALA A 121 0.15 6.74 0.14
N ALA A 122 -0.35 6.51 -1.07
CA ALA A 122 0.48 6.12 -2.21
C ALA A 122 1.25 7.33 -2.76
N THR A 123 0.56 8.45 -3.01
CA THR A 123 1.22 9.69 -3.48
C THR A 123 2.29 10.18 -2.51
N CYS A 124 2.06 10.08 -1.19
CA CYS A 124 3.05 10.47 -0.18
C CYS A 124 4.12 9.40 0.09
N ASN A 125 4.13 8.28 -0.64
CA ASN A 125 5.06 7.17 -0.46
C ASN A 125 5.10 6.59 0.96
N LEU A 126 3.97 6.59 1.68
CA LEU A 126 3.90 6.15 3.09
C LEU A 126 3.58 4.66 3.24
N CYS A 127 3.76 3.89 2.18
CA CYS A 127 3.30 2.52 2.05
C CYS A 127 4.31 1.43 2.42
N GLU A 128 5.48 1.75 2.96
CA GLU A 128 6.46 0.72 3.29
C GLU A 128 5.90 -0.27 4.33
N GLY A 129 5.86 -1.56 3.92
CA GLY A 129 5.34 -2.68 4.71
C GLY A 129 4.00 -3.26 4.25
N ASP A 130 3.28 -2.61 3.33
CA ASP A 130 2.16 -3.20 2.62
C ASP A 130 2.68 -3.62 1.24
N SER A 131 2.76 -4.93 0.99
CA SER A 131 3.29 -5.55 -0.24
C SER A 131 3.00 -4.69 -1.46
N LYS A 132 4.04 -4.30 -2.20
CA LYS A 132 3.92 -3.51 -3.43
C LYS A 132 2.96 -4.21 -4.39
N ASN A 133 1.70 -3.78 -4.42
CA ASN A 133 0.88 -3.88 -5.60
C ASN A 133 0.72 -2.45 -6.13
N THR A 134 1.63 -2.10 -7.02
CA THR A 134 1.56 -0.88 -7.81
C THR A 134 0.35 -1.00 -8.74
N GLN A 135 -0.83 -0.61 -8.26
CA GLN A 135 -1.97 -0.37 -9.15
C GLN A 135 -2.25 1.12 -9.21
N LYS A 136 -1.44 1.75 -10.05
CA LYS A 136 -1.70 3.06 -10.65
C LYS A 136 -2.92 2.92 -11.58
N PRO A 137 -3.90 3.84 -11.55
CA PRO A 137 -4.86 4.00 -12.64
C PRO A 137 -4.22 4.60 -13.90
#